data_AF-A0A1D2NBH3-F1
#
_entry.id   AF-A0A1D2NBH3-F1
#
_cell.length_a   1.000
_cell.length_b   1.000
_cell.length_c   1.000
_cell.angle_alpha   90.00
_cell.angle_beta   90.00
_cell.angle_gamma   90.00
#
_symmetry.space_group_name_H-M   'P 1'
#
loop_
_entity.id
_entity.type
_entity.pdbx_description
1 polymer ?
#
loop_
_entity_poly.entity_id
_entity_poly.type
_entity_poly.pdbx_seq_one_letter_code
_entity_poly.pdbx_strand_id
1 'polypeptide(L)'
;MILFIPFDFFLGIRAMMTKDPYNTFLSNIKDSEDGYADEDAKRVGIIPIPPTVFWHHLQRRGKCCGLYSFEEWRNTTVGTKYYSVPDSCCKDEYKYEGCGELAWKHPNHYKHSLASIVHERGCIAIFPKVLRNDDRYTISIFGKVVASLLILCLLISIVLFILVIVKKFKPAEGLNNPTFVDAQVEPERRGSSRKSNGASGDKTNADNNNNAARSRRISFDNTGPRLIPTA
;
A
#
# COMPACT_ATOMS: atom_id res chain seq x y z
N MET A 1 -13.28 16.72 10.67
CA MET A 1 -12.05 16.63 9.85
C MET A 1 -10.77 16.56 10.70
N ILE A 2 -10.63 17.36 11.77
CA ILE A 2 -9.42 17.41 12.63
C ILE A 2 -9.11 16.07 13.34
N LEU A 3 -10.11 15.21 13.60
CA LEU A 3 -9.92 13.90 14.25
C LEU A 3 -9.40 12.78 13.33
N PHE A 4 -9.42 12.94 12.01
CA PHE A 4 -8.92 11.91 11.08
C PHE A 4 -7.39 11.88 10.99
N ILE A 5 -6.76 13.05 11.10
CA ILE A 5 -5.31 13.21 11.01
C ILE A 5 -4.55 12.39 12.08
N PRO A 6 -4.90 12.44 13.38
CA PRO A 6 -4.22 11.60 14.37
C PRO A 6 -4.48 10.11 14.16
N PHE A 7 -5.68 9.72 13.72
CA PHE A 7 -6.02 8.32 13.49
C PHE A 7 -5.17 7.68 12.37
N ASP A 8 -5.08 8.34 11.21
CA ASP A 8 -4.24 7.87 10.10
C ASP A 8 -2.76 7.86 10.49
N PHE A 9 -2.32 8.81 11.31
CA PHE A 9 -0.96 8.86 11.83
C PHE A 9 -0.65 7.70 12.79
N PHE A 10 -1.56 7.39 13.72
CA PHE A 10 -1.41 6.25 14.63
C PHE A 10 -1.44 4.91 13.88
N LEU A 11 -2.28 4.79 12.85
CA LEU A 11 -2.28 3.62 11.96
C LEU A 11 -0.96 3.50 11.21
N GLY A 12 -0.41 4.62 10.69
CA GLY A 12 0.89 4.65 10.04
C GLY A 12 2.03 4.22 10.97
N ILE A 13 2.08 4.76 12.20
CA ILE A 13 3.08 4.36 13.21
C ILE A 13 2.92 2.89 13.59
N ARG A 14 1.69 2.43 13.84
CA ARG A 14 1.44 1.04 14.19
C ARG A 14 1.87 0.10 13.07
N ALA A 15 1.56 0.44 11.81
CA ALA A 15 1.99 -0.32 10.65
C ALA A 15 3.53 -0.39 10.55
N MET A 16 4.25 0.70 10.87
CA MET A 16 5.71 0.69 10.92
C MET A 16 6.30 -0.08 12.11
N MET A 17 5.55 -0.24 13.21
CA MET A 17 6.04 -0.87 14.44
C MET A 17 5.74 -2.37 14.53
N THR A 18 4.69 -2.88 13.87
CA THR A 18 4.17 -4.23 14.19
C THR A 18 4.82 -5.41 13.48
N LYS A 19 5.55 -5.22 12.37
CA LYS A 19 6.36 -6.27 11.71
C LYS A 19 7.50 -5.62 10.96
N ASP A 20 8.63 -6.31 10.85
CA ASP A 20 9.71 -5.86 9.95
C ASP A 20 9.13 -5.73 8.54
N PRO A 21 8.99 -4.49 8.02
CA PRO A 21 8.34 -4.25 6.72
C PRO A 21 9.11 -4.96 5.60
N TYR A 22 10.42 -5.15 5.80
CA TYR A 22 11.29 -5.91 4.93
C TYR A 22 10.92 -7.40 4.84
N ASN A 23 10.77 -8.08 5.98
CA ASN A 23 10.42 -9.51 5.99
C ASN A 23 9.04 -9.74 5.39
N THR A 24 8.10 -8.83 5.65
CA THR A 24 6.75 -8.87 5.07
C THR A 24 6.79 -8.64 3.55
N PHE A 25 7.63 -7.70 3.09
CA PHE A 25 7.83 -7.46 1.67
C PHE A 25 8.45 -8.68 0.97
N LEU A 26 9.49 -9.27 1.55
CA LEU A 26 10.14 -10.45 1.01
C LEU A 26 9.23 -11.68 1.01
N SER A 27 8.45 -11.89 2.08
CA SER A 27 7.48 -13.00 2.11
C SER A 27 6.44 -12.81 1.02
N ASN A 28 5.90 -11.60 0.85
CA ASN A 28 4.94 -11.32 -0.21
C ASN A 28 5.52 -11.52 -1.62
N ILE A 29 6.81 -11.20 -1.83
CA ILE A 29 7.49 -11.48 -3.10
C ILE A 29 7.68 -12.99 -3.27
N LYS A 30 8.12 -13.70 -2.23
CA LYS A 30 8.29 -15.16 -2.28
C LYS A 30 6.97 -15.87 -2.58
N ASP A 31 5.89 -15.48 -1.91
CA ASP A 31 4.54 -16.02 -2.14
C ASP A 31 4.12 -15.79 -3.61
N SER A 32 4.49 -14.66 -4.21
CA SER A 32 4.23 -14.39 -5.63
C SER A 32 5.07 -15.23 -6.58
N GLU A 33 6.27 -15.65 -6.18
CA GLU A 33 7.11 -16.59 -6.94
C GLU A 33 6.48 -17.98 -6.94
N ASP A 34 6.01 -18.42 -5.77
CA ASP A 34 5.38 -19.73 -5.61
C ASP A 34 4.07 -19.81 -6.42
N GLY A 35 3.31 -18.72 -6.46
CA GLY A 35 2.12 -18.54 -7.29
C GLY A 35 2.36 -18.09 -8.73
N TYR A 36 3.58 -18.16 -9.27
CA TYR A 36 3.91 -17.56 -10.57
C TYR A 36 3.03 -18.05 -11.74
N ALA A 37 2.71 -19.35 -11.78
CA ALA A 37 1.91 -19.96 -12.86
C ALA A 37 0.44 -20.19 -12.47
N ASP A 38 0.01 -19.64 -11.34
CA ASP A 38 -1.37 -19.71 -10.90
C ASP A 38 -2.18 -18.59 -11.57
N GLU A 39 -3.20 -18.94 -12.35
CA GLU A 39 -4.07 -17.98 -13.04
C GLU A 39 -4.90 -17.14 -12.06
N ASP A 40 -5.13 -17.65 -10.84
CA ASP A 40 -5.85 -16.95 -9.79
C ASP A 40 -4.97 -15.98 -9.00
N ALA A 41 -3.64 -16.10 -9.11
CA ALA A 41 -2.70 -15.18 -8.50
C ALA A 41 -2.69 -13.85 -9.26
N LYS A 42 -3.49 -12.88 -8.81
CA LYS A 42 -3.65 -11.57 -9.48
C LYS A 42 -2.80 -10.45 -8.89
N ARG A 43 -1.97 -10.71 -7.87
CA ARG A 43 -1.33 -9.65 -7.08
C ARG A 43 0.08 -10.03 -6.64
N VAL A 44 0.97 -9.04 -6.63
CA VAL A 44 2.29 -9.09 -6.00
C VAL A 44 2.30 -8.09 -4.85
N GLY A 45 2.25 -8.59 -3.61
CA GLY A 45 2.03 -7.76 -2.43
C GLY A 45 0.73 -6.96 -2.51
N ILE A 46 0.82 -5.64 -2.46
CA ILE A 46 -0.33 -4.72 -2.47
C ILE A 46 -0.70 -4.31 -3.92
N ILE A 47 0.18 -4.54 -4.89
CA ILE A 47 0.03 -4.03 -6.25
C ILE A 47 -0.72 -5.06 -7.12
N PRO A 48 -1.77 -4.67 -7.85
CA PRO A 48 -2.55 -5.57 -8.70
C PRO A 48 -1.84 -5.82 -10.05
N ILE A 49 -0.67 -6.43 -9.99
CA ILE A 49 0.10 -6.87 -11.17
C ILE A 49 0.12 -8.40 -11.17
N PRO A 50 -0.12 -9.06 -12.32
CA PRO A 50 0.06 -10.51 -12.44
C PRO A 50 1.50 -10.92 -12.10
N PRO A 51 1.72 -11.98 -11.29
CA PRO A 51 3.05 -12.45 -10.92
C PRO A 51 3.95 -12.71 -12.13
N THR A 52 3.40 -13.28 -13.21
CA THR A 52 4.13 -13.51 -14.47
C THR A 52 4.77 -12.24 -15.00
N VAL A 53 3.98 -11.17 -15.16
CA VAL A 53 4.44 -9.87 -15.69
C VAL A 53 5.50 -9.25 -14.79
N PHE A 54 5.28 -9.29 -13.46
CA PHE A 54 6.22 -8.76 -12.49
C PHE A 54 7.58 -9.46 -12.56
N TRP A 55 7.59 -10.79 -12.50
CA TRP A 55 8.79 -11.60 -12.50
C TRP A 55 9.51 -11.56 -13.85
N HIS A 56 8.79 -11.60 -14.97
CA HIS A 56 9.39 -11.41 -16.30
C HIS A 56 10.12 -10.07 -16.41
N HIS A 57 9.50 -8.98 -15.94
CA HIS A 57 10.12 -7.66 -15.97
C HIS A 57 11.35 -7.59 -15.05
N LEU A 58 11.23 -8.09 -13.82
CA LEU A 58 12.29 -8.08 -12.82
C LEU A 58 13.51 -8.89 -13.30
N GLN A 59 13.30 -10.09 -13.83
CA GLN A 59 14.36 -10.98 -14.27
C GLN A 59 15.09 -10.46 -15.53
N ARG A 60 14.35 -10.01 -16.54
CA ARG A 60 14.94 -9.42 -17.76
C ARG A 60 15.78 -8.19 -17.46
N ARG A 61 15.21 -7.24 -16.70
CA ARG A 61 15.89 -5.98 -16.38
C ARG A 61 17.03 -6.20 -15.38
N GLY A 62 16.82 -7.15 -14.48
CA GLY A 62 17.70 -7.50 -13.39
C GLY A 62 18.86 -8.41 -13.73
N LYS A 63 18.77 -9.13 -14.85
CA LYS A 63 19.72 -10.19 -15.23
C LYS A 63 19.91 -11.19 -14.08
N CYS A 64 18.78 -11.64 -13.53
CA CYS A 64 18.67 -12.49 -12.35
C CYS A 64 17.66 -13.61 -12.58
N CYS A 65 17.69 -14.64 -11.74
CA CYS A 65 16.68 -15.69 -11.72
C CYS A 65 16.34 -16.12 -10.30
N GLY A 66 15.04 -16.16 -10.00
CA GLY A 66 14.51 -16.44 -8.67
C GLY A 66 14.75 -15.33 -7.66
N LEU A 67 14.24 -15.47 -6.44
CA LEU A 67 14.43 -14.43 -5.41
C LEU A 67 15.88 -14.42 -4.90
N TYR A 68 16.35 -15.53 -4.37
CA TYR A 68 17.70 -15.76 -3.86
C TYR A 68 18.55 -16.58 -4.84
N SER A 69 17.94 -17.55 -5.52
CA SER A 69 18.63 -18.43 -6.48
C SER A 69 17.66 -18.95 -7.54
N PHE A 70 18.17 -19.27 -8.72
CA PHE A 70 17.39 -19.93 -9.77
C PHE A 70 16.85 -21.30 -9.31
N GLU A 71 17.48 -21.93 -8.32
CA GLU A 71 17.06 -23.23 -7.78
C GLU A 71 15.69 -23.19 -7.10
N GLU A 72 15.23 -22.02 -6.64
CA GLU A 72 13.94 -21.87 -5.95
C GLU A 72 12.75 -22.18 -6.85
N TRP A 73 12.90 -21.94 -8.15
CA TRP A 73 11.89 -22.32 -9.15
C TRP A 73 11.56 -23.81 -9.12
N ARG A 74 12.48 -24.67 -8.66
CA ARG A 74 12.21 -26.11 -8.51
C ARG A 74 11.02 -26.39 -7.61
N ASN A 75 10.79 -25.54 -6.60
CA ASN A 75 9.72 -25.72 -5.62
C ASN A 75 8.42 -25.02 -6.03
N THR A 76 8.41 -24.24 -7.11
CA THR A 76 7.21 -23.55 -7.59
C THR A 76 6.39 -24.45 -8.52
N THR A 77 5.17 -24.04 -8.83
CA THR A 77 4.30 -24.75 -9.78
C THR A 77 4.98 -24.97 -11.14
N VAL A 78 5.83 -24.04 -11.57
CA VAL A 78 6.55 -24.17 -12.86
C VAL A 78 7.61 -25.26 -12.79
N GLY A 79 8.50 -25.23 -11.78
CA GLY A 79 9.56 -26.22 -11.69
C GLY A 79 9.07 -27.61 -11.32
N THR A 80 8.00 -27.73 -10.52
CA THR A 80 7.42 -29.03 -10.18
C THR A 80 6.68 -29.69 -11.35
N LYS A 81 5.95 -28.90 -12.16
CA LYS A 81 5.16 -29.42 -13.29
C LYS A 81 5.96 -29.56 -14.57
N TYR A 82 6.82 -28.61 -14.87
CA TYR A 82 7.51 -28.50 -16.16
C TYR A 82 9.03 -28.69 -16.05
N TYR A 83 9.59 -28.82 -14.84
CA TYR A 83 11.04 -28.88 -14.64
C TYR A 83 11.76 -27.73 -15.36
N SER A 84 11.17 -26.53 -15.31
CA SER A 84 11.62 -25.36 -16.08
C SER A 84 11.64 -24.06 -15.27
N VAL A 85 12.47 -23.11 -15.69
CA VAL A 85 12.41 -21.70 -15.23
C VAL A 85 11.60 -20.88 -16.23
N PRO A 86 11.13 -19.68 -15.86
CA PRO A 86 10.68 -18.70 -16.84
C PRO A 86 11.79 -18.37 -17.86
N ASP A 87 11.44 -18.21 -19.14
CA ASP A 87 12.41 -17.84 -20.19
C ASP A 87 13.09 -16.49 -19.93
N SER A 88 12.46 -15.59 -19.16
CA SER A 88 13.09 -14.33 -18.70
C SER A 88 14.31 -14.52 -17.80
N CYS A 89 14.53 -15.72 -17.25
CA CYS A 89 15.74 -16.06 -16.52
C CYS A 89 16.94 -16.36 -17.42
N CYS A 90 16.73 -16.54 -18.72
CA CYS A 90 17.78 -16.89 -19.67
C CYS A 90 18.62 -15.67 -20.06
N LYS A 91 19.93 -15.88 -20.23
CA LYS A 91 20.86 -14.81 -20.62
C LYS A 91 20.62 -14.34 -22.05
N ASP A 92 20.27 -15.28 -22.92
CA ASP A 92 20.01 -15.06 -24.34
C ASP A 92 18.56 -15.46 -24.70
N GLU A 93 17.58 -14.82 -24.05
CA GLU A 93 16.14 -15.10 -24.26
C GLU A 93 15.73 -15.08 -25.74
N TYR A 94 16.30 -14.17 -26.54
CA TYR A 94 15.97 -14.02 -27.96
C TYR A 94 16.57 -15.11 -28.87
N LYS A 95 17.52 -15.90 -28.36
CA LYS A 95 18.27 -16.86 -29.17
C LYS A 95 17.69 -18.27 -29.10
N TYR A 96 17.00 -18.60 -28.01
CA TYR A 96 16.48 -19.93 -27.74
C TYR A 96 15.08 -19.83 -27.12
N GLU A 97 14.03 -19.99 -27.93
CA GLU A 97 12.68 -20.17 -27.40
C GLU A 97 12.62 -21.43 -26.52
N GLY A 98 11.98 -21.36 -25.36
CA GLY A 98 11.91 -22.48 -24.41
C GLY A 98 13.24 -22.77 -23.71
N CYS A 99 14.16 -21.80 -23.67
CA CYS A 99 15.42 -21.93 -22.94
C CYS A 99 15.22 -22.39 -21.49
N GLY A 100 14.14 -21.94 -20.84
CA GLY A 100 13.81 -22.32 -19.47
C GLY A 100 13.46 -23.80 -19.29
N GLU A 101 12.92 -24.47 -20.31
CA GLU A 101 12.55 -25.89 -20.29
C GLU A 101 13.75 -26.83 -20.18
N LEU A 102 14.93 -26.34 -20.59
CA LEU A 102 16.16 -27.11 -20.56
C LEU A 102 16.84 -27.08 -19.19
N ALA A 103 16.31 -26.28 -18.24
CA ALA A 103 17.01 -26.00 -17.00
C ALA A 103 17.23 -27.24 -16.11
N TRP A 104 16.27 -28.17 -16.07
CA TRP A 104 16.35 -29.35 -15.20
C TRP A 104 16.17 -30.71 -15.88
N LYS A 105 16.00 -30.74 -17.20
CA LYS A 105 15.75 -31.98 -17.96
C LYS A 105 16.94 -32.96 -17.95
N HIS A 106 18.17 -32.49 -17.66
CA HIS A 106 19.39 -33.31 -17.65
C HIS A 106 20.25 -33.09 -16.39
N PRO A 107 19.95 -33.76 -15.26
CA PRO A 107 20.62 -33.52 -13.98
C PRO A 107 22.11 -33.93 -13.94
N ASN A 108 22.54 -34.87 -14.79
CA ASN A 108 23.86 -35.53 -14.63
C ASN A 108 25.00 -34.95 -15.50
N HIS A 109 24.74 -34.01 -16.41
CA HIS A 109 25.77 -33.51 -17.34
C HIS A 109 25.98 -31.99 -17.35
N TYR A 110 25.18 -31.21 -16.61
CA TYR A 110 24.97 -29.81 -16.97
C TYR A 110 25.23 -28.75 -15.89
N LYS A 111 25.76 -29.11 -14.71
CA LYS A 111 25.98 -28.09 -13.66
C LYS A 111 26.86 -26.92 -14.13
N HIS A 112 27.86 -27.17 -14.99
CA HIS A 112 28.68 -26.13 -15.62
C HIS A 112 28.04 -25.41 -16.81
N SER A 113 27.08 -26.05 -17.51
CA SER A 113 26.46 -25.47 -18.70
C SER A 113 25.17 -24.74 -18.38
N LEU A 114 24.47 -25.06 -17.28
CA LEU A 114 23.29 -24.33 -16.85
C LEU A 114 23.65 -22.89 -16.41
N ALA A 115 24.78 -22.78 -15.70
CA ALA A 115 25.45 -21.53 -15.37
C ALA A 115 25.67 -20.60 -16.58
N SER A 116 25.85 -21.19 -17.76
CA SER A 116 26.12 -20.44 -19.00
C SER A 116 24.84 -19.94 -19.67
N ILE A 117 23.71 -20.61 -19.46
CA ILE A 117 22.42 -20.36 -20.14
C ILE A 117 21.50 -19.49 -19.29
N VAL A 118 21.45 -19.74 -17.97
CA VAL A 118 20.53 -19.09 -17.02
C VAL A 118 21.30 -18.13 -16.11
N HIS A 119 20.65 -17.06 -15.67
CA HIS A 119 21.20 -16.19 -14.63
C HIS A 119 21.22 -16.88 -13.27
N GLU A 120 22.40 -17.24 -12.76
CA GLU A 120 22.52 -17.93 -11.46
C GLU A 120 22.17 -17.04 -10.25
N ARG A 121 22.31 -15.71 -10.41
CA ARG A 121 22.12 -14.76 -9.31
C ARG A 121 20.64 -14.53 -9.05
N GLY A 122 20.23 -14.62 -7.78
CA GLY A 122 18.90 -14.21 -7.34
C GLY A 122 18.64 -12.72 -7.54
N CYS A 123 17.38 -12.37 -7.76
CA CYS A 123 16.93 -11.01 -7.99
C CYS A 123 17.07 -10.11 -6.74
N ILE A 124 17.22 -10.71 -5.55
CA ILE A 124 17.57 -9.97 -4.33
C ILE A 124 18.89 -9.18 -4.51
N ALA A 125 19.78 -9.64 -5.37
CA ALA A 125 21.05 -8.99 -5.69
C ALA A 125 20.90 -7.70 -6.54
N ILE A 126 19.69 -7.35 -6.99
CA ILE A 126 19.43 -6.07 -7.68
C ILE A 126 19.00 -5.01 -6.69
N PHE A 127 18.34 -5.42 -5.60
CA PHE A 127 17.90 -4.48 -4.58
C PHE A 127 19.13 -3.77 -3.99
N PRO A 128 19.02 -2.46 -3.72
CA PRO A 128 20.11 -1.68 -3.14
C PRO A 128 20.68 -2.41 -1.93
N LYS A 129 22.00 -2.29 -1.69
CA LYS A 129 22.68 -2.97 -0.57
C LYS A 129 22.00 -2.74 0.77
N VAL A 130 21.38 -1.57 0.94
CA VAL A 130 20.56 -1.19 2.09
C VAL A 130 19.39 -2.15 2.34
N LEU A 131 18.77 -2.70 1.29
CA LEU A 131 17.75 -3.75 1.36
C LEU A 131 18.33 -5.17 1.37
N ARG A 132 19.60 -5.35 1.04
CA ARG A 132 20.20 -6.68 0.82
C ARG A 132 21.01 -7.16 2.03
N ASN A 133 21.68 -6.25 2.70
CA ASN A 133 22.41 -6.53 3.92
C ASN A 133 21.43 -6.61 5.09
N ASP A 134 21.75 -7.48 6.04
CA ASP A 134 21.17 -7.53 7.39
C ASP A 134 21.48 -6.27 8.23
N ASP A 135 21.82 -5.14 7.59
CA ASP A 135 21.80 -3.79 8.18
C ASP A 135 20.33 -3.35 8.43
N ARG A 136 19.51 -4.28 8.94
CA ARG A 136 18.16 -4.07 9.51
C ARG A 136 18.14 -2.86 10.44
N TYR A 137 19.29 -2.59 11.05
CA TYR A 137 19.51 -1.47 11.95
C TYR A 137 19.35 -0.10 11.26
N THR A 138 19.88 0.08 10.06
CA THR A 138 20.04 1.44 9.48
C THR A 138 18.72 2.02 8.98
N ILE A 139 17.93 1.24 8.23
CA ILE A 139 16.61 1.70 7.74
C ILE A 139 15.63 1.83 8.91
N SER A 140 15.64 0.87 9.84
CA SER A 140 14.73 0.88 11.00
C SER A 140 15.00 2.08 11.90
N ILE A 141 16.27 2.44 12.12
CA ILE A 141 16.63 3.62 12.90
C ILE A 141 16.19 4.90 12.20
N PHE A 142 16.47 5.05 10.90
CA PHE A 142 16.07 6.26 10.19
C PHE A 142 14.55 6.45 10.24
N GLY A 143 13.79 5.38 10.04
CA GLY A 143 12.33 5.40 10.19
C GLY A 143 11.89 5.82 11.59
N LYS A 144 12.51 5.26 12.64
CA LYS A 144 12.21 5.63 14.03
C LYS A 144 12.55 7.09 14.34
N VAL A 145 13.70 7.59 13.88
CA VAL A 145 14.13 8.98 14.09
C VAL A 145 13.16 9.94 13.42
N VAL A 146 12.80 9.69 12.16
CA VAL A 146 11.81 10.52 11.44
C VAL A 146 10.46 10.47 12.13
N ALA A 147 9.99 9.30 12.56
CA ALA A 147 8.73 9.16 13.29
C ALA A 147 8.76 9.93 14.63
N SER A 148 9.85 9.84 15.39
CA SER A 148 10.04 10.59 16.64
C SER A 148 10.04 12.10 16.42
N LEU A 149 10.72 12.58 15.38
CA LEU A 149 10.71 14.00 15.02
C LEU A 149 9.31 14.48 14.64
N LEU A 150 8.56 13.69 13.87
CA LEU A 150 7.17 14.02 13.51
C LEU A 150 6.25 14.09 14.73
N ILE A 151 6.39 13.16 15.68
CA ILE A 151 5.65 13.18 16.94
C ILE A 151 5.98 14.45 17.73
N LEU A 152 7.27 14.81 17.84
CA LEU A 152 7.70 16.01 18.54
C LEU A 152 7.13 17.28 17.90
N CYS A 153 7.18 17.40 16.57
CA CYS A 153 6.60 18.51 15.83
C CYS A 153 5.08 18.62 16.05
N LEU A 154 4.38 17.50 16.10
CA LEU A 154 2.94 17.45 16.35
C LEU A 154 2.62 17.92 17.78
N LEU A 155 3.37 17.48 18.78
CA LEU A 155 3.21 17.92 20.17
C LEU A 155 3.43 19.43 20.32
N ILE A 156 4.50 19.97 19.72
CA ILE A 156 4.79 21.42 19.73
C ILE A 156 3.64 22.19 19.06
N SER A 157 3.14 21.70 17.93
CA SER A 157 2.03 22.33 17.22
C SER A 157 0.75 22.39 18.06
N ILE A 158 0.42 21.31 18.79
CA ILE A 158 -0.72 21.28 19.72
C ILE A 158 -0.54 22.28 20.86
N VAL A 159 0.64 22.32 21.49
CA VAL A 159 0.93 23.25 22.59
C VAL A 159 0.81 24.71 22.14
N LEU A 160 1.40 25.05 20.99
CA LEU A 160 1.29 26.40 20.43
C LEU A 160 -0.15 26.77 20.11
N PHE A 161 -0.93 25.83 19.55
CA PHE A 161 -2.35 26.04 19.27
C PHE A 161 -3.15 26.35 20.54
N ILE A 162 -2.94 25.58 21.62
CA ILE A 162 -3.59 25.82 22.92
C ILE A 162 -3.20 27.20 23.47
N LEU A 163 -1.91 27.57 23.42
CA LEU A 163 -1.44 28.88 23.88
C LEU A 163 -2.06 30.05 23.10
N VAL A 164 -2.22 29.91 21.77
CA VAL A 164 -2.86 30.93 20.93
C VAL A 164 -4.34 31.06 21.28
N ILE A 165 -5.05 29.95 21.47
CA ILE A 165 -6.46 29.95 21.90
C ILE A 165 -6.58 30.62 23.27
N VAL A 166 -5.80 30.21 24.26
CA VAL A 166 -5.86 30.80 25.61
C VAL A 166 -5.55 32.30 25.60
N LYS A 167 -4.59 32.75 24.77
CA LYS A 167 -4.33 34.20 24.60
C LYS A 167 -5.48 34.94 23.93
N LYS A 168 -6.11 34.36 22.90
CA LYS A 168 -7.29 34.93 22.22
C LYS A 168 -8.53 34.98 23.12
N PHE A 169 -8.66 34.00 24.01
CA PHE A 169 -9.75 33.87 24.96
C PHE A 169 -9.47 34.52 26.32
N LYS A 170 -8.39 35.31 26.48
CA LYS A 170 -8.38 36.29 27.58
C LYS A 170 -9.58 37.21 27.35
N PRO A 171 -10.68 37.04 28.09
CA PRO A 171 -11.79 37.97 27.98
C PRO A 171 -11.20 39.29 28.42
N ALA A 172 -11.43 40.36 27.67
CA ALA A 172 -11.21 41.69 28.22
C ALA A 172 -11.90 41.69 29.60
N GLU A 173 -11.13 41.95 30.64
CA GLU A 173 -11.60 42.01 32.02
C GLU A 173 -12.70 43.08 32.11
N GLY A 174 -13.93 42.68 31.79
CA GLY A 174 -15.15 43.46 31.96
C GLY A 174 -15.86 43.13 33.27
N LEU A 175 -15.29 42.24 34.09
CA LEU A 175 -15.90 41.76 35.34
C LEU A 175 -15.53 42.60 36.58
N ASN A 176 -15.05 43.83 36.38
CA ASN A 176 -14.90 44.82 37.46
C ASN A 176 -15.90 45.97 37.31
N ASN A 177 -16.95 45.84 36.50
CA ASN A 177 -18.01 46.84 36.44
C ASN A 177 -19.22 46.39 37.30
N PRO A 178 -19.34 46.87 38.56
CA PRO A 178 -20.45 46.51 39.46
C PRO A 178 -21.82 47.08 39.06
N THR A 179 -21.96 47.75 37.91
CA THR A 179 -23.21 48.46 37.55
C THR A 179 -24.32 47.59 36.95
N PHE A 180 -24.15 46.27 36.79
CA PHE A 180 -25.21 45.41 36.22
C PHE A 180 -26.04 44.63 37.25
N VAL A 181 -25.74 44.73 38.55
CA VAL A 181 -26.51 44.02 39.58
C VAL A 181 -27.79 44.76 39.99
N ASP A 182 -27.93 46.04 39.66
CA ASP A 182 -29.09 46.84 40.09
C ASP A 182 -30.27 46.89 39.09
N ALA A 183 -30.20 46.20 37.95
CA ALA A 183 -31.24 46.28 36.91
C ALA A 183 -32.20 45.07 36.83
N GLN A 184 -32.21 44.16 37.81
CA GLN A 184 -33.03 42.93 37.76
C GLN A 184 -34.01 42.75 38.93
N VAL A 185 -34.26 43.78 39.74
CA VAL A 185 -35.34 43.74 40.76
C VAL A 185 -36.51 44.62 40.31
N GLU A 186 -37.33 44.13 39.39
CA GLU A 186 -38.68 44.65 39.19
C GLU A 186 -39.65 43.46 39.03
N PRO A 187 -40.51 43.20 40.04
CA PRO A 187 -41.52 42.16 39.96
C PRO A 187 -42.85 42.79 39.57
N GLU A 188 -43.25 42.73 38.29
CA GLU A 188 -44.66 42.97 37.95
C GLU A 188 -45.35 41.77 37.29
N ARG A 189 -46.37 41.33 38.01
CA ARG A 189 -47.37 40.32 37.73
C ARG A 189 -48.24 40.70 36.51
N ARG A 190 -49.01 39.68 36.09
CA ARG A 190 -50.16 39.63 35.17
C ARG A 190 -49.72 39.17 33.78
N GLY A 191 -50.14 38.03 33.26
CA GLY A 191 -51.39 37.29 33.45
C GLY A 191 -52.06 37.12 32.09
N SER A 192 -52.78 36.01 31.90
CA SER A 192 -53.81 35.77 30.86
C SER A 192 -53.40 35.03 29.57
N SER A 193 -53.61 33.70 29.60
CA SER A 193 -54.65 32.97 28.86
C SER A 193 -54.83 33.20 27.33
N ARG A 194 -54.58 32.14 26.53
CA ARG A 194 -55.42 31.57 25.44
C ARG A 194 -54.63 30.44 24.72
N LYS A 195 -55.08 29.16 24.71
CA LYS A 195 -55.92 28.48 23.67
C LYS A 195 -55.62 29.00 22.25
N SER A 196 -55.31 28.22 21.22
CA SER A 196 -55.89 26.94 20.75
C SER A 196 -55.20 26.45 19.46
N ASN A 197 -55.17 25.13 19.26
CA ASN A 197 -55.41 24.36 18.02
C ASN A 197 -54.69 24.72 16.68
N GLY A 198 -54.04 23.71 16.09
CA GLY A 198 -54.53 23.15 14.82
C GLY A 198 -53.63 23.18 13.57
N ALA A 199 -53.59 22.01 12.90
CA ALA A 199 -53.41 21.76 11.46
C ALA A 199 -52.00 22.00 10.85
N SER A 200 -51.32 20.95 10.38
CA SER A 200 -51.49 20.27 9.07
C SER A 200 -50.90 21.09 7.91
N GLY A 201 -49.89 20.53 7.23
CA GLY A 201 -49.20 21.19 6.12
C GLY A 201 -48.07 20.37 5.53
N ASP A 202 -48.45 19.34 4.79
CA ASP A 202 -47.67 18.56 3.83
C ASP A 202 -47.03 19.45 2.73
N LYS A 203 -45.83 19.07 2.24
CA LYS A 203 -45.36 19.15 0.82
C LYS A 203 -43.84 18.98 0.65
N THR A 204 -43.46 17.83 0.11
CA THR A 204 -42.61 17.60 -1.09
C THR A 204 -41.61 18.65 -1.58
N ASN A 205 -40.35 18.23 -1.76
CA ASN A 205 -39.55 18.29 -3.02
C ASN A 205 -38.15 17.69 -2.70
N ALA A 206 -37.73 16.53 -3.21
CA ALA A 206 -37.41 16.21 -4.61
C ALA A 206 -36.43 17.21 -5.23
N ASP A 207 -35.13 16.91 -5.19
CA ASP A 207 -34.16 17.12 -6.27
C ASP A 207 -32.81 16.50 -5.88
N ASN A 208 -32.41 15.43 -6.56
CA ASN A 208 -31.41 15.45 -7.64
C ASN A 208 -29.99 15.78 -7.15
N ASN A 209 -29.15 14.74 -7.03
CA ASN A 209 -27.84 14.86 -7.66
C ASN A 209 -27.27 13.51 -8.07
N ASN A 210 -27.28 13.34 -9.39
CA ASN A 210 -26.56 12.35 -10.16
C ASN A 210 -25.05 12.53 -9.94
N ASN A 211 -24.37 11.51 -9.44
CA ASN A 211 -22.94 11.34 -9.68
C ASN A 211 -22.73 10.00 -10.37
N ALA A 212 -22.90 10.05 -11.70
CA ALA A 212 -22.39 9.05 -12.63
C ALA A 212 -20.86 9.05 -12.55
N ALA A 213 -20.31 8.17 -11.73
CA ALA A 213 -18.90 7.83 -11.77
C ALA A 213 -18.60 7.08 -13.08
N ARG A 214 -18.13 7.84 -14.05
CA ARG A 214 -17.57 7.44 -15.34
C ARG A 214 -16.41 6.46 -15.10
N SER A 215 -16.73 5.18 -15.03
CA SER A 215 -15.77 4.07 -15.06
C SER A 215 -15.09 4.04 -16.43
N ARG A 216 -13.88 4.59 -16.52
CA ARG A 216 -12.99 4.37 -17.66
C ARG A 216 -12.54 2.91 -17.60
N ARG A 217 -13.22 2.04 -18.36
CA ARG A 217 -12.66 0.76 -18.79
C ARG A 217 -11.41 1.07 -19.59
N ILE A 218 -10.25 0.81 -19.01
CA ILE A 218 -9.03 0.61 -19.78
C ILE A 218 -9.19 -0.78 -20.40
N SER A 219 -9.56 -0.82 -21.67
CA SER A 219 -9.51 -2.04 -22.47
C SER A 219 -8.04 -2.32 -22.74
N PHE A 220 -7.47 -3.30 -22.04
CA PHE A 220 -6.21 -3.91 -22.48
C PHE A 220 -6.56 -4.88 -23.59
N ASP A 221 -6.13 -4.57 -24.81
CA ASP A 221 -6.13 -5.52 -25.92
C ASP A 221 -5.25 -6.72 -25.55
N ASN A 222 -5.90 -7.80 -25.12
CA ASN A 222 -5.33 -9.14 -25.07
C ASN A 222 -5.15 -9.64 -26.51
N THR A 223 -4.11 -9.16 -27.19
CA THR A 223 -3.54 -9.89 -28.32
C THR A 223 -2.61 -10.96 -27.76
N GLY A 224 -3.21 -12.08 -27.34
CA GLY A 224 -2.47 -13.29 -27.03
C GLY A 224 -1.78 -13.86 -28.29
N PRO A 225 -0.66 -14.56 -28.14
CA PRO A 225 0.02 -15.22 -29.25
C PRO A 225 -0.88 -16.29 -29.87
N ARG A 226 -1.08 -16.21 -31.19
CA ARG A 226 -1.73 -17.26 -31.99
C ARG A 226 -0.86 -18.52 -31.94
N LEU A 227 -1.41 -19.61 -31.42
CA LEU A 227 -0.91 -20.95 -31.64
C LEU A 227 -0.98 -21.26 -33.15
N ILE A 228 0.17 -21.54 -33.75
CA ILE A 228 0.28 -22.06 -35.12
C ILE A 228 0.01 -23.57 -35.03
N PRO A 229 -0.88 -24.15 -35.87
CA PRO A 229 -1.05 -25.59 -35.93
C PRO A 229 0.18 -26.21 -36.62
N THR A 230 0.85 -27.12 -35.92
CA THR A 230 1.88 -27.99 -36.50
C THR A 230 1.22 -29.06 -37.38
N ALA A 231 1.69 -29.16 -38.62
CA ALA A 231 1.54 -30.35 -39.47
C ALA A 231 2.66 -31.35 -39.15
#